data_AF-A0A960WU00-F1
#
_entry.id   AF-A0A960WU00-F1
#
_cell.length_a   1.000
_cell.length_b   1.000
_cell.length_c   1.000
_cell.angle_alpha   90.00
_cell.angle_beta   90.00
_cell.angle_gamma   90.00
#
_symmetry.space_group_name_H-M   'P 1'
#
loop_
_entity.id
_entity.type
_entity.pdbx_description
1 polymer ?
#
loop_
_entity_poly.entity_id
_entity_poly.type
_entity_poly.pdbx_seq_one_letter_code
_entity_poly.pdbx_strand_id
1 'polypeptide(L)'
;VISKSGGTPETRNGMIETEAAYGARGLDFAKHSVAVTGEGSLLDRHADAQGWIARFPMSDWIGGRTSVMSAVGLLPAALLGLDIDSFLAGAAAMDEKTRVPDESANASMRLALMWHHAGNGRGEKDMVILPYCDRLDLMSKYLQQLVMESLGKELDLDGQKVNQGIAVYGNKGSTDQHAYVQQLRDGLANFFATFIEVRRTRPGDSMGVDETGATTGDYLQGFLRGTRSALYGNGRQSITISLDELTPFSLGMLIALYERAVSFYASLVNINAYHQPGVEAGKKAAGVFLSLLNNVRRHLAETGSAGYTAATMAATVGESDVEQVYHCLNHLAASGFCKRETGETPAGDTFIC
;
A
#
# COMPACT_ATOMS: atom_id res chain seq x y z
N VAL A 1 -0.13 -17.35 6.26
CA VAL A 1 -1.09 -16.27 6.59
C VAL A 1 -0.36 -15.19 7.40
N ILE A 2 -0.52 -13.91 7.06
CA ILE A 2 0.22 -12.80 7.67
C ILE A 2 -0.75 -11.75 8.22
N SER A 3 -0.76 -11.52 9.54
CA SER A 3 -1.52 -10.44 10.18
C SER A 3 -0.93 -10.11 11.54
N LYS A 4 -0.50 -8.85 11.76
CA LYS A 4 0.09 -8.44 13.05
C LYS A 4 -0.88 -8.66 14.22
N SER A 5 -2.10 -8.13 14.11
CA SER A 5 -3.13 -8.24 15.14
C SER A 5 -3.74 -9.66 15.22
N GLY A 6 -3.55 -10.47 14.18
CA GLY A 6 -4.20 -11.77 14.01
C GLY A 6 -5.71 -11.69 13.75
N GLY A 7 -6.29 -10.49 13.79
CA GLY A 7 -7.74 -10.25 13.69
C GLY A 7 -8.14 -9.39 12.50
N THR A 8 -7.22 -9.08 11.58
CA THR A 8 -7.52 -8.30 10.36
C THR A 8 -8.61 -9.03 9.56
N PRO A 9 -9.81 -8.44 9.37
CA PRO A 9 -10.96 -9.12 8.77
C PRO A 9 -10.66 -9.67 7.37
N GLU A 10 -9.99 -8.90 6.53
CA GLU A 10 -9.66 -9.27 5.15
C GLU A 10 -8.75 -10.51 5.13
N THR A 11 -7.68 -10.50 5.92
CA THR A 11 -6.75 -11.63 6.05
C THR A 11 -7.45 -12.87 6.63
N ARG A 12 -8.26 -12.68 7.68
CA ARG A 12 -8.99 -13.77 8.33
C ARG A 12 -10.00 -14.42 7.39
N ASN A 13 -10.76 -13.63 6.65
CA ASN A 13 -11.78 -14.15 5.74
C ASN A 13 -11.12 -14.90 4.57
N GLY A 14 -10.06 -14.34 3.97
CA GLY A 14 -9.30 -15.03 2.92
C GLY A 14 -8.67 -16.34 3.41
N MET A 15 -8.21 -16.38 4.67
CA MET A 15 -7.74 -17.62 5.30
C MET A 15 -8.86 -18.66 5.40
N ILE A 16 -10.04 -18.29 5.91
CA ILE A 16 -11.18 -19.22 6.08
C ILE A 16 -11.65 -19.76 4.72
N GLU A 17 -11.74 -18.91 3.70
CA GLU A 17 -12.09 -19.35 2.34
C GLU A 17 -11.04 -20.32 1.77
N THR A 18 -9.76 -20.05 2.02
CA THR A 18 -8.68 -20.94 1.60
C THR A 18 -8.73 -22.28 2.33
N GLU A 19 -8.93 -22.27 3.64
CA GLU A 19 -9.09 -23.48 4.47
C GLU A 19 -10.26 -24.33 3.99
N ALA A 20 -11.42 -23.71 3.71
CA ALA A 20 -12.57 -24.40 3.14
C ALA A 20 -12.27 -25.02 1.77
N ALA A 21 -11.53 -24.31 0.89
CA ALA A 21 -11.13 -24.83 -0.41
C ALA A 21 -10.15 -26.01 -0.32
N TYR A 22 -9.27 -26.03 0.69
CA TYR A 22 -8.41 -27.17 0.99
C TYR A 22 -9.25 -28.37 1.48
N GLY A 23 -10.15 -28.14 2.44
CA GLY A 23 -11.03 -29.19 2.98
C GLY A 23 -11.93 -29.81 1.92
N ALA A 24 -12.48 -29.01 1.00
CA ALA A 24 -13.28 -29.48 -0.13
C ALA A 24 -12.51 -30.42 -1.09
N ARG A 25 -11.17 -30.36 -1.06
CA ARG A 25 -10.27 -31.24 -1.82
C ARG A 25 -9.66 -32.36 -0.98
N GLY A 26 -10.10 -32.53 0.27
CA GLY A 26 -9.55 -33.51 1.19
C GLY A 26 -8.13 -33.19 1.67
N LEU A 27 -7.69 -31.94 1.57
CA LEU A 27 -6.38 -31.48 2.03
C LEU A 27 -6.48 -30.90 3.43
N ASP A 28 -5.48 -31.19 4.26
CA ASP A 28 -5.35 -30.67 5.61
C ASP A 28 -4.62 -29.31 5.58
N PHE A 29 -5.38 -28.22 5.73
CA PHE A 29 -4.85 -26.86 5.63
C PHE A 29 -3.70 -26.59 6.61
N ALA A 30 -3.73 -27.17 7.82
CA ALA A 30 -2.70 -26.96 8.83
C ALA A 30 -1.33 -27.46 8.35
N LYS A 31 -1.30 -28.58 7.62
CA LYS A 31 -0.08 -29.16 7.02
C LYS A 31 0.47 -28.40 5.82
N HIS A 32 -0.21 -27.34 5.39
CA HIS A 32 0.18 -26.48 4.28
C HIS A 32 0.29 -25.01 4.69
N SER A 33 0.25 -24.71 5.99
CA SER A 33 0.11 -23.34 6.49
C SER A 33 1.15 -22.98 7.54
N VAL A 34 1.56 -21.72 7.49
CA VAL A 34 2.39 -21.05 8.50
C VAL A 34 1.76 -19.69 8.84
N ALA A 35 2.00 -19.22 10.06
CA ALA A 35 1.54 -17.91 10.52
C ALA A 35 2.71 -16.94 10.69
N VAL A 36 2.56 -15.70 10.23
CA VAL A 36 3.43 -14.57 10.61
C VAL A 36 2.55 -13.55 11.33
N THR A 37 2.72 -13.44 12.65
CA THR A 37 1.76 -12.72 13.51
C THR A 37 2.35 -12.36 14.87
N GLY A 38 1.72 -11.44 15.61
CA GLY A 38 2.11 -11.15 16.99
C GLY A 38 1.90 -12.36 17.91
N GLU A 39 2.80 -12.55 18.87
CA GLU A 39 2.69 -13.62 19.86
C GLU A 39 1.41 -13.47 20.70
N GLY A 40 0.65 -14.55 20.86
CA GLY A 40 -0.64 -14.53 21.55
C GLY A 40 -1.75 -13.79 20.79
N SER A 41 -1.58 -13.47 19.51
CA SER A 41 -2.67 -12.92 18.69
C SER A 41 -3.78 -13.96 18.43
N LEU A 42 -4.89 -13.54 17.81
CA LEU A 42 -5.96 -14.47 17.39
C LEU A 42 -5.45 -15.50 16.38
N LEU A 43 -4.63 -15.07 15.42
CA LEU A 43 -4.04 -15.96 14.41
C LEU A 43 -3.00 -16.89 15.04
N ASP A 44 -2.23 -16.40 16.00
CA ASP A 44 -1.21 -17.20 16.69
C ASP A 44 -1.84 -18.36 17.45
N ARG A 45 -2.86 -18.07 18.27
CA ARG A 45 -3.63 -19.09 18.99
C ARG A 45 -4.35 -20.06 18.06
N HIS A 46 -4.90 -19.57 16.95
CA HIS A 46 -5.57 -20.41 15.97
C HIS A 46 -4.57 -21.38 15.30
N ALA A 47 -3.44 -20.87 14.83
CA ALA A 47 -2.40 -21.68 14.21
C ALA A 47 -1.83 -22.73 15.16
N ASP A 48 -1.66 -22.37 16.45
CA ASP A 48 -1.22 -23.30 17.49
C ASP A 48 -2.27 -24.41 17.74
N ALA A 49 -3.53 -24.01 17.95
CA ALA A 49 -4.62 -24.95 18.21
C ALA A 49 -4.91 -25.90 17.04
N GLN A 50 -4.68 -25.46 15.80
CA GLN A 50 -4.84 -26.29 14.60
C GLN A 50 -3.57 -27.04 14.19
N GLY A 51 -2.44 -26.85 14.88
CA GLY A 51 -1.20 -27.56 14.58
C GLY A 51 -0.58 -27.18 13.23
N TRP A 52 -0.56 -25.89 12.89
CA TRP A 52 0.10 -25.39 11.67
C TRP A 52 1.61 -25.65 11.70
N ILE A 53 2.24 -25.71 10.52
CA ILE A 53 3.66 -26.09 10.35
C ILE A 53 4.59 -25.23 11.22
N ALA A 54 4.39 -23.92 11.22
CA ALA A 54 5.22 -22.98 11.95
C ALA A 54 4.50 -21.66 12.24
N ARG A 55 4.94 -20.97 13.29
CA ARG A 55 4.52 -19.63 13.69
C ARG A 55 5.75 -18.74 13.81
N PHE A 56 5.76 -17.61 13.12
CA PHE A 56 6.83 -16.62 13.10
C PHE A 56 6.36 -15.36 13.83
N PRO A 57 6.98 -15.00 14.96
CA PRO A 57 6.54 -13.87 15.76
C PRO A 57 6.82 -12.55 15.04
N MET A 58 5.88 -11.62 15.16
CA MET A 58 6.00 -10.25 14.69
C MET A 58 6.03 -9.30 15.89
N SER A 59 7.13 -8.57 16.04
CA SER A 59 7.33 -7.68 17.18
C SER A 59 6.43 -6.44 17.15
N ASP A 60 6.02 -5.97 18.33
CA ASP A 60 5.17 -4.78 18.44
C ASP A 60 5.85 -3.49 17.97
N TRP A 61 7.17 -3.39 18.14
CA TRP A 61 7.97 -2.25 17.69
C TRP A 61 8.18 -2.20 16.17
N ILE A 62 7.78 -3.23 15.41
CA ILE A 62 7.80 -3.23 13.94
C ILE A 62 6.42 -2.86 13.41
N GLY A 63 6.26 -1.66 12.86
CA GLY A 63 5.04 -1.24 12.17
C GLY A 63 4.78 -2.06 10.92
N GLY A 64 3.51 -2.20 10.50
CA GLY A 64 3.16 -2.96 9.29
C GLY A 64 3.87 -2.45 8.03
N ARG A 65 3.87 -1.13 7.82
CA ARG A 65 4.52 -0.47 6.67
C ARG A 65 6.06 -0.47 6.68
N THR A 66 6.68 -0.86 7.80
CA THR A 66 8.15 -1.02 7.95
C THR A 66 8.53 -2.48 8.25
N SER A 67 7.67 -3.43 7.88
CA SER A 67 7.85 -4.85 8.23
C SER A 67 8.44 -5.70 7.11
N VAL A 68 8.72 -5.13 5.92
CA VAL A 68 9.23 -5.90 4.77
C VAL A 68 10.57 -6.59 5.06
N MET A 69 11.39 -6.02 5.95
CA MET A 69 12.66 -6.61 6.41
C MET A 69 12.50 -7.55 7.63
N SER A 70 11.27 -7.87 8.02
CA SER A 70 10.97 -8.86 9.07
C SER A 70 10.48 -10.17 8.44
N ALA A 71 10.06 -11.13 9.26
CA ALA A 71 9.42 -12.37 8.80
C ALA A 71 8.26 -12.13 7.80
N VAL A 72 7.61 -10.95 7.83
CA VAL A 72 6.56 -10.57 6.88
C VAL A 72 7.05 -10.62 5.43
N GLY A 73 8.20 -10.02 5.11
CA GLY A 73 8.75 -10.02 3.75
C GLY A 73 9.84 -11.07 3.53
N LEU A 74 10.61 -11.41 4.56
CA LEU A 74 11.73 -12.35 4.44
C LEU A 74 11.28 -13.79 4.24
N LEU A 75 10.21 -14.23 4.90
CA LEU A 75 9.72 -15.61 4.74
C LEU A 75 9.28 -15.92 3.30
N PRO A 76 8.38 -15.14 2.66
CA PRO A 76 8.03 -15.40 1.27
C PRO A 76 9.24 -15.22 0.33
N ALA A 77 10.14 -14.28 0.59
CA ALA A 77 11.35 -14.10 -0.21
C ALA A 77 12.27 -15.33 -0.16
N ALA A 78 12.49 -15.89 1.04
CA ALA A 78 13.29 -17.10 1.23
C ALA A 78 12.66 -18.32 0.53
N LEU A 79 11.34 -18.47 0.62
CA LEU A 79 10.61 -19.56 -0.06
C LEU A 79 10.71 -19.47 -1.59
N LEU A 80 10.87 -18.27 -2.14
CA LEU A 80 11.12 -18.03 -3.57
C LEU A 80 12.59 -18.19 -3.96
N GLY A 81 13.49 -18.52 -3.01
CA GLY A 81 14.92 -18.68 -3.26
C GLY A 81 15.67 -17.35 -3.45
N LEU A 82 15.12 -16.23 -2.96
CA LEU A 82 15.80 -14.94 -2.99
C LEU A 82 16.87 -14.86 -1.89
N ASP A 83 17.96 -14.16 -2.18
CA ASP A 83 19.05 -13.92 -1.23
C ASP A 83 18.64 -12.87 -0.17
N ILE A 84 18.00 -13.35 0.89
CA ILE A 84 17.49 -12.54 2.00
C ILE A 84 18.63 -11.95 2.85
N ASP A 85 19.77 -12.63 2.96
CA ASP A 85 20.91 -12.16 3.74
C ASP A 85 21.54 -10.96 3.06
N SER A 86 21.72 -11.01 1.73
CA SER A 86 22.18 -9.88 0.93
C SER A 86 21.20 -8.71 0.97
N PHE A 87 19.88 -8.98 0.93
CA PHE A 87 18.85 -7.95 1.11
C PHE A 87 18.97 -7.22 2.45
N LEU A 88 19.10 -7.96 3.56
CA LEU A 88 19.29 -7.39 4.89
C LEU A 88 20.65 -6.68 5.05
N ALA A 89 21.72 -7.25 4.48
CA ALA A 89 23.05 -6.64 4.49
C ALA A 89 23.04 -5.28 3.76
N GLY A 90 22.28 -5.17 2.67
CA GLY A 90 22.09 -3.92 1.95
C GLY A 90 21.38 -2.86 2.79
N ALA A 91 20.30 -3.26 3.48
CA ALA A 91 19.59 -2.38 4.41
C ALA A 91 20.51 -1.90 5.54
N ALA A 92 21.25 -2.82 6.18
CA ALA A 92 22.20 -2.51 7.24
C ALA A 92 23.32 -1.55 6.76
N ALA A 93 23.81 -1.73 5.53
CA ALA A 93 24.83 -0.85 4.96
C ALA A 93 24.29 0.58 4.72
N MET A 94 23.05 0.73 4.28
CA MET A 94 22.43 2.06 4.17
C MET A 94 22.19 2.66 5.56
N ASP A 95 21.78 1.84 6.53
CA ASP A 95 21.59 2.26 7.90
C ASP A 95 22.88 2.82 8.52
N GLU A 96 24.03 2.18 8.30
CA GLU A 96 25.32 2.68 8.76
C GLU A 96 25.68 4.00 8.07
N LYS A 97 25.54 4.06 6.74
CA LYS A 97 25.86 5.26 5.93
C LYS A 97 25.02 6.49 6.31
N THR A 98 23.83 6.28 6.82
CA THR A 98 22.88 7.36 7.15
C THR A 98 22.70 7.53 8.67
N ARG A 99 23.50 6.84 9.49
CA ARG A 99 23.59 7.06 10.95
C ARG A 99 24.80 7.93 11.27
N VAL A 100 24.90 9.04 10.54
CA VAL A 100 25.97 10.03 10.69
C VAL A 100 25.37 11.42 10.90
N PRO A 101 26.00 12.28 11.71
CA PRO A 101 25.46 13.60 12.03
C PRO A 101 25.59 14.62 10.88
N ASP A 102 26.59 14.44 10.01
CA ASP A 102 26.81 15.31 8.85
C ASP A 102 25.70 15.10 7.80
N GLU A 103 24.83 16.09 7.65
CA GLU A 103 23.73 16.09 6.70
C GLU A 103 24.23 15.99 5.25
N SER A 104 25.44 16.48 4.97
CA SER A 104 26.04 16.40 3.66
C SER A 104 26.53 14.97 3.35
N ALA A 105 26.85 14.14 4.34
CA ALA A 105 27.19 12.74 4.10
C ALA A 105 25.96 11.80 4.15
N ASN A 106 24.82 12.29 4.63
CA ASN A 106 23.64 11.47 4.93
C ASN A 106 22.59 11.52 3.81
N ALA A 107 22.55 10.48 2.98
CA ALA A 107 21.64 10.40 1.83
C ALA A 107 20.15 10.45 2.23
N SER A 108 19.75 9.81 3.32
CA SER A 108 18.36 9.86 3.82
C SER A 108 17.99 11.26 4.32
N MET A 109 18.90 11.96 4.99
CA MET A 109 18.68 13.34 5.42
C MET A 109 18.56 14.27 4.23
N ARG A 110 19.46 14.16 3.24
CA ARG A 110 19.35 14.95 1.98
C ARG A 110 18.03 14.72 1.26
N LEU A 111 17.56 13.47 1.23
CA LEU A 111 16.27 13.13 0.63
C LEU A 111 15.12 13.80 1.39
N ALA A 112 15.13 13.74 2.72
CA ALA A 112 14.13 14.41 3.57
C ALA A 112 14.16 15.94 3.42
N LEU A 113 15.35 16.55 3.38
CA LEU A 113 15.53 17.99 3.16
C LEU A 113 15.04 18.43 1.77
N MET A 114 15.23 17.59 0.74
CA MET A 114 14.69 17.84 -0.58
C MET A 114 13.16 17.83 -0.56
N TRP A 115 12.53 16.86 0.11
CA TRP A 115 11.07 16.83 0.27
C TRP A 115 10.57 18.06 1.04
N HIS A 116 11.24 18.40 2.14
CA HIS A 116 10.91 19.57 2.95
C HIS A 116 11.00 20.86 2.13
N HIS A 117 12.07 21.02 1.34
CA HIS A 117 12.23 22.17 0.47
C HIS A 117 11.18 22.21 -0.65
N ALA A 118 10.95 21.10 -1.35
CA ALA A 118 10.01 21.03 -2.47
C ALA A 118 8.55 21.23 -2.02
N GLY A 119 8.20 20.74 -0.83
CA GLY A 119 6.87 20.85 -0.23
C GLY A 119 6.70 22.02 0.76
N ASN A 120 7.64 22.97 0.82
CA ASN A 120 7.61 24.12 1.74
C ASN A 120 7.42 23.77 3.22
N GLY A 121 7.90 22.59 3.65
CA GLY A 121 7.73 22.06 5.01
C GLY A 121 6.29 21.71 5.39
N ARG A 122 5.35 21.80 4.44
CA ARG A 122 3.90 21.56 4.65
C ARG A 122 3.33 20.48 3.72
N GLY A 123 4.17 19.85 2.91
CA GLY A 123 3.73 18.85 1.95
C GLY A 123 2.86 19.41 0.83
N GLU A 124 3.07 20.68 0.43
CA GLU A 124 2.26 21.37 -0.60
C GLU A 124 2.40 20.78 -2.01
N LYS A 125 3.29 19.79 -2.18
CA LYS A 125 3.53 19.11 -3.45
C LYS A 125 3.47 17.61 -3.28
N ASP A 126 2.94 16.97 -4.31
CA ASP A 126 2.92 15.54 -4.45
C ASP A 126 4.30 15.00 -4.86
N MET A 127 4.61 13.78 -4.43
CA MET A 127 5.80 13.05 -4.84
C MET A 127 5.46 12.10 -5.98
N VAL A 128 6.12 12.30 -7.13
CA VAL A 128 6.00 11.40 -8.29
C VAL A 128 7.19 10.47 -8.35
N ILE A 129 6.98 9.17 -8.15
CA ILE A 129 8.04 8.15 -8.24
C ILE A 129 8.08 7.58 -9.67
N LEU A 130 9.24 7.67 -10.32
CA LEU A 130 9.46 7.24 -11.70
C LEU A 130 10.69 6.31 -11.76
N PRO A 131 10.54 5.01 -11.44
CA PRO A 131 11.59 4.04 -11.67
C PRO A 131 11.70 3.71 -13.15
N TYR A 132 12.92 3.76 -13.68
CA TYR A 132 13.27 3.34 -15.03
C TYR A 132 13.80 1.90 -14.99
N CYS A 133 12.98 1.00 -14.45
CA CYS A 133 13.25 -0.43 -14.34
C CYS A 133 11.97 -1.17 -14.01
N ASP A 134 11.55 -2.09 -14.88
CA ASP A 134 10.30 -2.86 -14.72
C ASP A 134 10.22 -3.66 -13.42
N ARG A 135 11.37 -4.14 -12.93
CA ARG A 135 11.45 -4.86 -11.64
C ARG A 135 11.12 -4.00 -10.41
N LEU A 136 10.97 -2.68 -10.59
CA LEU A 136 10.59 -1.72 -9.55
C LEU A 136 9.15 -1.19 -9.72
N ASP A 137 8.31 -1.84 -10.53
CA ASP A 137 6.91 -1.44 -10.77
C ASP A 137 6.09 -1.24 -9.49
N LEU A 138 6.36 -2.05 -8.45
CA LEU A 138 5.67 -1.94 -7.16
C LEU A 138 6.26 -0.89 -6.21
N MET A 139 7.38 -0.25 -6.56
CA MET A 139 8.06 0.71 -5.67
C MET A 139 7.14 1.89 -5.32
N SER A 140 6.43 2.45 -6.30
CA SER A 140 5.50 3.56 -6.05
C SER A 140 4.36 3.15 -5.10
N LYS A 141 3.83 1.94 -5.25
CA LYS A 141 2.77 1.38 -4.37
C LYS A 141 3.29 1.10 -2.96
N TYR A 142 4.52 0.61 -2.83
CA TYR A 142 5.19 0.45 -1.54
C TYR A 142 5.36 1.82 -0.85
N LEU A 143 5.85 2.81 -1.58
CA LEU A 143 6.08 4.16 -1.05
C LEU A 143 4.78 4.91 -0.73
N GLN A 144 3.66 4.61 -1.40
CA GLN A 144 2.35 5.12 -1.00
C GLN A 144 2.05 4.78 0.45
N GLN A 145 2.18 3.51 0.84
CA GLN A 145 1.94 3.13 2.23
C GLN A 145 3.02 3.71 3.15
N LEU A 146 4.29 3.54 2.82
CA LEU A 146 5.38 3.98 3.69
C LEU A 146 5.36 5.50 3.95
N VAL A 147 5.14 6.32 2.92
CA VAL A 147 5.16 7.78 3.02
C VAL A 147 3.81 8.32 3.47
N MET A 148 2.71 7.96 2.80
CA MET A 148 1.42 8.61 3.05
C MET A 148 0.84 8.22 4.42
N GLU A 149 0.95 6.94 4.81
CA GLU A 149 0.45 6.49 6.12
C GLU A 149 1.36 7.01 7.28
N SER A 150 2.66 7.21 7.02
CA SER A 150 3.57 7.75 8.02
C SER A 150 3.45 9.26 8.18
N LEU A 151 3.33 10.01 7.09
CA LEU A 151 3.42 11.47 7.09
C LEU A 151 2.05 12.17 7.08
N GLY A 152 1.00 11.47 6.62
CA GLY A 152 -0.38 11.96 6.60
C GLY A 152 -0.96 12.09 8.00
N LYS A 153 -0.82 13.26 8.64
CA LYS A 153 -1.16 13.47 10.05
C LYS A 153 -1.90 14.78 10.28
N GLU A 154 -3.07 14.68 10.90
CA GLU A 154 -3.87 15.85 11.28
C GLU A 154 -3.17 16.67 12.36
N LEU A 155 -2.59 16.00 13.37
CA LEU A 155 -1.98 16.62 14.54
C LEU A 155 -0.46 16.40 14.56
N ASP A 156 0.27 17.39 15.07
CA ASP A 156 1.68 17.28 15.41
C ASP A 156 1.88 16.69 16.82
N LEU A 157 3.14 16.58 17.26
CA LEU A 157 3.51 16.04 18.57
C LEU A 157 3.07 16.94 19.74
N ASP A 158 2.80 18.23 19.47
CA ASP A 158 2.28 19.19 20.45
C ASP A 158 0.74 19.26 20.46
N GLY A 159 0.09 18.40 19.66
CA GLY A 159 -1.37 18.32 19.54
C GLY A 159 -2.00 19.44 18.69
N GLN A 160 -1.21 20.23 17.98
CA GLN A 160 -1.69 21.26 17.07
C GLN A 160 -2.11 20.67 15.73
N LYS A 161 -3.17 21.23 15.15
CA LYS A 161 -3.66 20.82 13.83
C LYS A 161 -2.74 21.35 12.73
N VAL A 162 -2.01 20.44 12.08
CA VAL A 162 -1.04 20.73 11.01
C VAL A 162 -1.45 20.17 9.64
N ASN A 163 -2.25 19.10 9.60
CA ASN A 163 -2.67 18.42 8.36
C ASN A 163 -1.49 18.12 7.41
N GLN A 164 -0.39 17.59 7.94
CA GLN A 164 0.78 17.20 7.17
C GLN A 164 0.47 16.01 6.25
N GLY A 165 1.28 15.86 5.21
CA GLY A 165 1.26 14.69 4.32
C GLY A 165 2.01 14.96 3.02
N ILE A 166 2.50 13.91 2.38
CA ILE A 166 2.99 13.98 1.00
C ILE A 166 2.25 12.90 0.24
N ALA A 167 1.38 13.29 -0.69
CA ALA A 167 0.72 12.32 -1.55
C ALA A 167 1.75 11.70 -2.49
N VAL A 168 1.70 10.37 -2.64
CA VAL A 168 2.60 9.64 -3.52
C VAL A 168 1.81 9.03 -4.66
N TYR A 169 2.26 9.26 -5.88
CA TYR A 169 1.80 8.51 -7.03
C TYR A 169 2.97 8.26 -7.98
N GLY A 170 2.73 7.40 -8.95
CA GLY A 170 3.77 7.01 -9.87
C GLY A 170 3.59 5.58 -10.33
N ASN A 171 4.30 5.27 -11.38
CA ASN A 171 4.39 3.99 -12.05
C ASN A 171 5.74 4.00 -12.80
N LYS A 172 6.02 3.08 -13.74
CA LYS A 172 7.33 2.94 -14.38
C LYS A 172 7.59 3.80 -15.64
N GLY A 173 8.81 4.32 -15.73
CA GLY A 173 9.37 4.84 -16.98
C GLY A 173 9.90 3.71 -17.87
N SER A 174 9.82 3.80 -19.21
CA SER A 174 9.26 4.90 -20.02
C SER A 174 7.75 4.79 -20.26
N THR A 175 7.07 3.73 -19.81
CA THR A 175 5.64 3.49 -20.09
C THR A 175 4.77 4.71 -19.74
N ASP A 176 5.01 5.37 -18.61
CA ASP A 176 4.22 6.54 -18.22
C ASP A 176 4.55 7.84 -18.96
N GLN A 177 5.60 7.88 -19.78
CA GLN A 177 5.80 8.98 -20.74
C GLN A 177 4.59 9.12 -21.67
N HIS A 178 3.85 8.03 -21.87
CA HIS A 178 2.64 7.98 -22.68
C HIS A 178 1.34 8.02 -21.85
N ALA A 179 1.42 8.20 -20.54
CA ALA A 179 0.26 8.28 -19.66
C ALA A 179 0.05 9.70 -19.12
N TYR A 180 0.85 10.11 -18.13
CA TYR A 180 0.63 11.37 -17.39
C TYR A 180 1.83 12.33 -17.43
N VAL A 181 2.89 12.03 -18.17
CA VAL A 181 4.02 12.97 -18.32
C VAL A 181 3.60 14.31 -18.96
N GLN A 182 2.54 14.33 -19.77
CA GLN A 182 1.93 15.58 -20.25
C GLN A 182 1.49 16.48 -19.08
N GLN A 183 0.83 15.91 -18.06
CA GLN A 183 0.45 16.64 -16.84
C GLN A 183 1.70 17.11 -16.07
N LEU A 184 2.71 16.27 -15.93
CA LEU A 184 3.94 16.65 -15.21
C LEU A 184 4.68 17.80 -15.91
N ARG A 185 4.62 17.83 -17.24
CA ARG A 185 5.37 18.79 -18.05
C ARG A 185 4.64 20.13 -18.13
N ASP A 186 3.38 20.12 -18.57
CA ASP A 186 2.64 21.33 -18.95
C ASP A 186 1.48 21.66 -18.00
N GLY A 187 1.12 20.73 -17.10
CA GLY A 187 0.06 20.89 -16.12
C GLY A 187 0.47 21.66 -14.86
N LEU A 188 -0.32 21.48 -13.81
CA LEU A 188 -0.16 22.17 -12.53
C LEU A 188 1.19 21.83 -11.89
N ALA A 189 1.86 22.84 -11.30
CA ALA A 189 3.16 22.70 -10.64
C ALA A 189 3.09 22.20 -9.19
N ASN A 190 2.16 21.29 -8.92
CA ASN A 190 1.87 20.77 -7.58
C ASN A 190 2.64 19.49 -7.24
N PHE A 191 3.79 19.24 -7.87
CA PHE A 191 4.55 18.01 -7.66
C PHE A 191 6.07 18.24 -7.72
N PHE A 192 6.82 17.26 -7.20
CA PHE A 192 8.24 17.04 -7.51
C PHE A 192 8.45 15.59 -7.94
N ALA A 193 9.42 15.34 -8.83
CA ALA A 193 9.69 14.00 -9.34
C ALA A 193 10.91 13.35 -8.66
N THR A 194 10.81 12.06 -8.37
CA THR A 194 11.94 11.21 -7.99
C THR A 194 12.16 10.18 -9.08
N PHE A 195 13.27 10.31 -9.80
CA PHE A 195 13.71 9.32 -10.77
C PHE A 195 14.52 8.24 -10.05
N ILE A 196 14.23 6.96 -10.32
CA ILE A 196 15.08 5.84 -9.88
C ILE A 196 15.75 5.25 -11.13
N GLU A 197 17.05 5.45 -11.23
CA GLU A 197 17.90 4.92 -12.30
C GLU A 197 18.51 3.58 -11.88
N VAL A 198 18.54 2.63 -12.82
CA VAL A 198 19.41 1.45 -12.76
C VAL A 198 20.36 1.50 -13.94
N ARG A 199 21.66 1.62 -13.68
CA ARG A 199 22.69 1.84 -14.73
C ARG A 199 22.92 0.59 -15.56
N ARG A 200 23.05 -0.58 -14.92
CA ARG A 200 23.11 -1.88 -15.59
C ARG A 200 21.70 -2.40 -15.83
N THR A 201 21.25 -2.34 -17.08
CA THR A 201 19.86 -2.62 -17.48
C THR A 201 19.52 -4.11 -17.53
N ARG A 202 20.48 -4.97 -17.90
CA ARG A 202 20.36 -6.43 -17.80
C ARG A 202 21.72 -7.10 -17.58
N PRO A 203 21.72 -8.32 -17.00
CA PRO A 203 22.90 -9.20 -17.05
C PRO A 203 23.15 -9.68 -18.48
N GLY A 204 24.43 -9.81 -18.86
CA GLY A 204 24.86 -10.41 -20.13
C GLY A 204 24.80 -9.48 -21.34
N ASP A 205 24.94 -10.09 -22.53
CA ASP A 205 25.06 -9.36 -23.79
C ASP A 205 23.78 -8.64 -24.18
N SER A 206 23.95 -7.51 -24.87
CA SER A 206 22.86 -6.74 -25.42
C SER A 206 22.96 -6.63 -26.94
N MET A 207 21.86 -6.94 -27.62
CA MET A 207 21.77 -6.67 -29.05
C MET A 207 21.53 -5.19 -29.32
N GLY A 208 22.12 -4.69 -30.40
CA GLY A 208 21.73 -3.40 -30.99
C GLY A 208 20.32 -3.51 -31.57
N VAL A 209 19.52 -2.45 -31.41
CA VAL A 209 18.14 -2.38 -31.89
C VAL A 209 17.95 -1.34 -33.01
N ASP A 210 19.02 -0.67 -33.41
CA ASP A 210 19.03 0.27 -34.53
C ASP A 210 20.36 0.25 -35.30
N GLU A 211 20.42 1.07 -36.35
CA GLU A 211 21.58 1.24 -37.24
C GLU A 211 22.84 1.81 -36.57
N THR A 212 22.69 2.42 -35.40
CA THR A 212 23.82 2.94 -34.60
C THR A 212 24.39 1.88 -33.66
N GLY A 213 23.72 0.73 -33.53
CA GLY A 213 24.06 -0.32 -32.59
C GLY A 213 23.59 -0.03 -31.15
N ALA A 214 22.74 0.99 -30.94
CA ALA A 214 22.23 1.30 -29.62
C ALA A 214 21.37 0.18 -29.07
N THR A 215 21.47 -0.08 -27.78
CA THR A 215 20.72 -1.13 -27.09
C THR A 215 19.42 -0.58 -26.51
N THR A 216 18.47 -1.46 -26.14
CA THR A 216 17.28 -1.06 -25.39
C THR A 216 17.61 -0.35 -24.07
N GLY A 217 18.77 -0.65 -23.48
CA GLY A 217 19.26 0.02 -22.29
C GLY A 217 19.66 1.47 -22.56
N ASP A 218 20.29 1.73 -23.70
CA ASP A 218 20.68 3.08 -24.13
C ASP A 218 19.44 3.94 -24.37
N TYR A 219 18.41 3.39 -25.03
CA TYR A 219 17.12 4.05 -25.19
C TYR A 219 16.47 4.38 -23.84
N LEU A 220 16.46 3.43 -22.88
CA LEU A 220 15.90 3.66 -21.55
C LEU A 220 16.63 4.78 -20.80
N GLN A 221 17.96 4.83 -20.91
CA GLN A 221 18.77 5.92 -20.35
C GLN A 221 18.48 7.26 -21.03
N GLY A 222 18.37 7.26 -22.37
CA GLY A 222 17.98 8.43 -23.16
C GLY A 222 16.61 8.97 -22.74
N PHE A 223 15.63 8.09 -22.56
CA PHE A 223 14.28 8.44 -22.10
C PHE A 223 14.26 9.02 -20.69
N LEU A 224 15.05 8.47 -19.76
CA LEU A 224 15.19 9.01 -18.40
C LEU A 224 15.76 10.43 -18.47
N ARG A 225 16.89 10.60 -19.15
CA ARG A 225 17.59 11.89 -19.22
C ARG A 225 16.78 12.93 -19.97
N GLY A 226 16.15 12.56 -21.07
CA GLY A 226 15.26 13.42 -21.84
C GLY A 226 14.08 13.92 -21.01
N THR A 227 13.40 13.02 -20.27
CA THR A 227 12.29 13.41 -19.39
C THR A 227 12.76 14.34 -18.28
N ARG A 228 13.87 14.01 -17.61
CA ARG A 228 14.41 14.84 -16.53
C ARG A 228 14.79 16.24 -17.03
N SER A 229 15.45 16.34 -18.18
CA SER A 229 15.83 17.62 -18.79
C SER A 229 14.60 18.43 -19.21
N ALA A 230 13.57 17.80 -19.78
CA ALA A 230 12.33 18.47 -20.14
C ALA A 230 11.58 19.01 -18.90
N LEU A 231 11.51 18.23 -17.82
CA LEU A 231 10.94 18.68 -16.55
C LEU A 231 11.73 19.87 -15.98
N TYR A 232 13.06 19.79 -15.96
CA TYR A 232 13.91 20.88 -15.48
C TYR A 232 13.75 22.16 -16.30
N GLY A 233 13.69 22.06 -17.64
CA GLY A 233 13.46 23.20 -18.53
C GLY A 233 12.12 23.92 -18.27
N ASN A 234 11.13 23.21 -17.74
CA ASN A 234 9.84 23.75 -17.33
C ASN A 234 9.78 24.14 -15.83
N GLY A 235 10.93 24.26 -15.15
CA GLY A 235 11.00 24.65 -13.75
C GLY A 235 10.44 23.60 -12.77
N ARG A 236 10.33 22.33 -13.18
CA ARG A 236 9.83 21.24 -12.33
C ARG A 236 10.97 20.66 -11.49
N GLN A 237 10.79 20.66 -10.18
CA GLN A 237 11.78 20.13 -9.24
C GLN A 237 11.87 18.60 -9.36
N SER A 238 13.08 18.07 -9.31
CA SER A 238 13.29 16.62 -9.28
C SER A 238 14.58 16.22 -8.57
N ILE A 239 14.62 14.96 -8.15
CA ILE A 239 15.81 14.28 -7.63
C ILE A 239 16.01 12.96 -8.39
N THR A 240 17.25 12.52 -8.53
CA THR A 240 17.59 11.21 -9.12
C THR A 240 18.31 10.36 -8.09
N ILE A 241 17.81 9.15 -7.87
CA ILE A 241 18.47 8.10 -7.10
C ILE A 241 19.02 7.09 -8.12
N SER A 242 20.32 6.85 -8.10
CA SER A 242 21.00 5.97 -9.05
C SER A 242 21.51 4.72 -8.37
N LEU A 243 21.15 3.56 -8.91
CA LEU A 243 21.69 2.25 -8.56
C LEU A 243 22.61 1.79 -9.70
N ASP A 244 23.77 1.23 -9.35
CA ASP A 244 24.63 0.61 -10.38
C ASP A 244 23.96 -0.62 -10.99
N GLU A 245 23.36 -1.46 -10.15
CA GLU A 245 22.59 -2.64 -10.56
C GLU A 245 21.47 -2.90 -9.54
N LEU A 246 20.37 -3.49 -9.98
CA LEU A 246 19.29 -3.93 -9.08
C LEU A 246 19.52 -5.37 -8.61
N THR A 247 19.97 -5.49 -7.37
CA THR A 247 20.27 -6.73 -6.65
C THR A 247 19.50 -6.76 -5.32
N PRO A 248 19.42 -7.90 -4.62
CA PRO A 248 18.87 -7.93 -3.26
C PRO A 248 19.52 -6.87 -2.35
N PHE A 249 20.86 -6.77 -2.36
CA PHE A 249 21.60 -5.76 -1.61
C PHE A 249 21.16 -4.32 -1.95
N SER A 250 21.16 -3.93 -3.22
CA SER A 250 20.82 -2.55 -3.60
C SER A 250 19.34 -2.23 -3.40
N LEU A 251 18.44 -3.22 -3.48
CA LEU A 251 17.04 -3.06 -3.10
C LEU A 251 16.89 -2.83 -1.59
N GLY A 252 17.63 -3.57 -0.76
CA GLY A 252 17.68 -3.36 0.69
C GLY A 252 18.16 -1.96 1.05
N MET A 253 19.24 -1.51 0.40
CA MET A 253 19.73 -0.13 0.54
C MET A 253 18.66 0.91 0.18
N LEU A 254 17.96 0.71 -0.94
CA LEU A 254 16.94 1.65 -1.42
C LEU A 254 15.76 1.74 -0.45
N ILE A 255 15.28 0.62 0.08
CA ILE A 255 14.17 0.63 1.04
C ILE A 255 14.58 1.31 2.34
N ALA A 256 15.74 0.96 2.91
CA ALA A 256 16.25 1.58 4.15
C ALA A 256 16.47 3.09 4.00
N LEU A 257 16.90 3.55 2.81
CA LEU A 257 17.04 4.96 2.48
C LEU A 257 15.72 5.71 2.71
N TYR A 258 14.61 5.18 2.18
CA TYR A 258 13.28 5.77 2.27
C TYR A 258 12.68 5.67 3.68
N GLU A 259 12.80 4.51 4.35
CA GLU A 259 12.28 4.34 5.72
C GLU A 259 12.91 5.38 6.67
N ARG A 260 14.21 5.63 6.53
CA ARG A 260 14.90 6.64 7.32
C ARG A 260 14.59 8.07 6.87
N ALA A 261 14.44 8.32 5.57
CA ALA A 261 14.05 9.64 5.08
C ALA A 261 12.66 10.06 5.61
N VAL A 262 11.71 9.12 5.69
CA VAL A 262 10.40 9.34 6.33
C VAL A 262 10.56 9.74 7.79
N SER A 263 11.45 9.07 8.53
CA SER A 263 11.73 9.38 9.94
C SER A 263 12.31 10.79 10.12
N PHE A 264 13.27 11.17 9.27
CA PHE A 264 13.85 12.51 9.29
C PHE A 264 12.81 13.57 8.91
N TYR A 265 12.05 13.37 7.84
CA TYR A 265 11.01 14.32 7.43
C TYR A 265 9.98 14.52 8.54
N ALA A 266 9.49 13.44 9.15
CA ALA A 266 8.54 13.50 10.25
C ALA A 266 9.09 14.30 11.44
N SER A 267 10.38 14.15 11.73
CA SER A 267 11.06 14.94 12.77
C SER A 267 11.16 16.42 12.40
N LEU A 268 11.47 16.75 11.13
CA LEU A 268 11.54 18.12 10.64
C LEU A 268 10.19 18.85 10.71
N VAL A 269 9.09 18.12 10.56
CA VAL A 269 7.72 18.69 10.60
C VAL A 269 6.96 18.40 11.88
N ASN A 270 7.65 17.91 12.92
CA ASN A 270 7.11 17.67 14.27
C ASN A 270 5.95 16.66 14.35
N ILE A 271 5.93 15.59 13.55
CA ILE A 271 4.85 14.58 13.58
C ILE A 271 5.36 13.19 14.00
N ASN A 272 4.45 12.36 14.53
CA ASN A 272 4.76 10.96 14.79
C ASN A 272 4.59 10.12 13.51
N ALA A 273 5.68 9.62 12.95
CA ALA A 273 5.66 8.78 11.74
C ALA A 273 5.05 7.38 11.95
N TYR A 274 4.92 6.90 13.19
CA TYR A 274 4.76 5.48 13.52
C TYR A 274 3.37 5.08 14.02
N HIS A 275 2.50 6.03 14.36
CA HIS A 275 1.08 5.75 14.64
C HIS A 275 0.18 5.91 13.38
N GLN A 276 -1.04 5.38 13.42
CA GLN A 276 -2.04 5.44 12.35
C GLN A 276 -3.47 5.62 12.87
N PRO A 277 -3.79 6.69 13.60
CA PRO A 277 -5.11 6.86 14.22
C PRO A 277 -6.27 6.94 13.20
N GLY A 278 -6.00 7.42 11.99
CA GLY A 278 -7.04 7.65 10.96
C GLY A 278 -7.75 6.39 10.47
N VAL A 279 -7.11 5.21 10.53
CA VAL A 279 -7.72 3.96 10.00
C VAL A 279 -8.81 3.40 10.92
N GLU A 280 -8.82 3.78 12.19
CA GLU A 280 -9.79 3.26 13.17
C GLU A 280 -11.20 3.79 12.93
N ALA A 281 -11.33 5.03 12.41
CA ALA A 281 -12.62 5.60 12.03
C ALA A 281 -13.30 4.78 10.93
N GLY A 282 -12.53 4.36 9.91
CA GLY A 282 -13.03 3.53 8.81
C GLY A 282 -13.51 2.16 9.30
N LYS A 283 -12.75 1.51 10.20
CA LYS A 283 -13.15 0.23 10.80
C LYS A 283 -14.44 0.35 11.60
N LYS A 284 -14.60 1.43 12.37
CA LYS A 284 -15.82 1.68 13.15
C LYS A 284 -17.03 1.87 12.21
N ALA A 285 -16.88 2.66 11.15
CA ALA A 285 -17.94 2.87 10.17
C ALA A 285 -18.35 1.56 9.46
N ALA A 286 -17.38 0.73 9.06
CA ALA A 286 -17.66 -0.58 8.49
C ALA A 286 -18.43 -1.49 9.46
N GLY A 287 -18.09 -1.46 10.76
CA GLY A 287 -18.80 -2.21 11.79
C GLY A 287 -20.27 -1.81 11.95
N VAL A 288 -20.58 -0.51 11.80
CA VAL A 288 -21.97 -0.01 11.79
C VAL A 288 -22.73 -0.59 10.60
N PHE A 289 -22.16 -0.51 9.39
CA PHE A 289 -22.79 -1.06 8.18
C PHE A 289 -23.03 -2.57 8.29
N LEU A 290 -22.04 -3.34 8.76
CA LEU A 290 -22.19 -4.79 8.92
C LEU A 290 -23.28 -5.16 9.92
N SER A 291 -23.45 -4.36 10.98
CA SER A 291 -24.52 -4.55 11.96
C SER A 291 -25.89 -4.28 11.34
N LEU A 292 -26.02 -3.20 10.57
CA LEU A 292 -27.23 -2.88 9.81
C LEU A 292 -27.57 -3.97 8.80
N LEU A 293 -26.59 -4.41 8.00
CA LEU A 293 -26.74 -5.47 7.01
C LEU A 293 -27.27 -6.77 7.64
N ASN A 294 -26.75 -7.15 8.80
CA ASN A 294 -27.20 -8.34 9.53
C ASN A 294 -28.64 -8.18 10.07
N ASN A 295 -29.00 -6.99 10.53
CA ASN A 295 -30.37 -6.70 10.98
C ASN A 295 -31.36 -6.73 9.81
N VAL A 296 -31.02 -6.12 8.67
CA VAL A 296 -31.83 -6.18 7.43
C VAL A 296 -31.97 -7.61 6.94
N ARG A 297 -30.86 -8.38 6.89
CA ARG A 297 -30.86 -9.80 6.50
C ARG A 297 -31.80 -10.63 7.38
N ARG A 298 -31.76 -10.42 8.69
CA ARG A 298 -32.62 -11.13 9.65
C ARG A 298 -34.10 -10.85 9.37
N HIS A 299 -34.48 -9.58 9.25
CA HIS A 299 -35.88 -9.23 9.02
C HIS A 299 -36.38 -9.74 7.68
N LEU A 300 -35.59 -9.61 6.60
CA LEU A 300 -35.92 -10.19 5.30
C LEU A 300 -36.16 -11.71 5.35
N ALA A 301 -35.39 -12.45 6.16
CA ALA A 301 -35.59 -13.89 6.34
C ALA A 301 -36.87 -14.22 7.11
N GLU A 302 -37.29 -13.36 8.05
CA GLU A 302 -38.45 -13.56 8.92
C GLU A 302 -39.78 -13.21 8.23
N THR A 303 -39.78 -12.28 7.27
CA THR A 303 -41.02 -11.67 6.74
C THR A 303 -41.42 -12.08 5.31
N GLY A 304 -40.82 -13.15 4.76
CA GLY A 304 -41.14 -13.84 3.49
C GLY A 304 -42.16 -13.23 2.51
N SER A 305 -41.79 -13.17 1.22
CA SER A 305 -42.61 -12.77 0.04
C SER A 305 -43.26 -11.36 0.02
N ALA A 306 -43.39 -10.64 1.13
CA ALA A 306 -43.78 -9.23 1.12
C ALA A 306 -42.60 -8.37 0.62
N GLY A 307 -42.71 -7.79 -0.57
CA GLY A 307 -41.65 -6.93 -1.13
C GLY A 307 -41.44 -5.68 -0.29
N TYR A 308 -40.22 -5.48 0.19
CA TYR A 308 -39.84 -4.26 0.91
C TYR A 308 -39.20 -3.25 -0.03
N THR A 309 -39.64 -2.00 0.06
CA THR A 309 -38.81 -0.87 -0.38
C THR A 309 -37.74 -0.56 0.66
N ALA A 310 -36.69 0.17 0.27
CA ALA A 310 -35.68 0.62 1.23
C ALA A 310 -36.27 1.42 2.39
N ALA A 311 -37.25 2.29 2.12
CA ALA A 311 -37.90 3.10 3.15
C ALA A 311 -38.72 2.27 4.15
N THR A 312 -39.46 1.26 3.66
CA THR A 312 -40.25 0.38 4.54
C THR A 312 -39.36 -0.54 5.37
N MET A 313 -38.26 -1.05 4.80
CA MET A 313 -37.26 -1.80 5.55
C MET A 313 -36.57 -0.91 6.59
N ALA A 314 -36.20 0.32 6.25
CA ALA A 314 -35.56 1.27 7.17
C ALA A 314 -36.44 1.53 8.40
N ALA A 315 -37.74 1.80 8.17
CA ALA A 315 -38.71 1.93 9.26
C ALA A 315 -38.83 0.66 10.11
N THR A 316 -38.74 -0.52 9.50
CA THR A 316 -38.83 -1.81 10.19
C THR A 316 -37.62 -2.07 11.09
N VAL A 317 -36.40 -1.78 10.61
CA VAL A 317 -35.16 -2.00 11.36
C VAL A 317 -34.78 -0.84 12.28
N GLY A 318 -35.59 0.22 12.32
CA GLY A 318 -35.35 1.41 13.13
C GLY A 318 -34.16 2.26 12.65
N GLU A 319 -33.88 2.25 11.34
CA GLU A 319 -32.82 3.03 10.73
C GLU A 319 -33.38 4.28 10.04
N SER A 320 -32.73 5.43 10.24
CA SER A 320 -33.10 6.71 9.65
C SER A 320 -32.47 6.92 8.27
N ASP A 321 -31.31 6.31 8.03
CA ASP A 321 -30.61 6.37 6.76
C ASP A 321 -31.16 5.33 5.77
N VAL A 322 -32.15 5.78 4.99
CA VAL A 322 -32.79 4.95 3.94
C VAL A 322 -31.80 4.53 2.86
N GLU A 323 -30.78 5.35 2.57
CA GLU A 323 -29.77 5.06 1.54
C GLU A 323 -28.89 3.89 1.98
N GLN A 324 -28.47 3.86 3.24
CA GLN A 324 -27.71 2.72 3.79
C GLN A 324 -28.51 1.41 3.74
N VAL A 325 -29.80 1.47 4.04
CA VAL A 325 -30.69 0.30 3.94
C VAL A 325 -30.87 -0.12 2.48
N TYR A 326 -31.01 0.83 1.55
CA TYR A 326 -31.03 0.56 0.11
C TYR A 326 -29.78 -0.19 -0.35
N HIS A 327 -28.59 0.23 0.11
CA HIS A 327 -27.34 -0.46 -0.21
C HIS A 327 -27.25 -1.86 0.42
N CYS A 328 -27.74 -2.06 1.65
CA CYS A 328 -27.84 -3.38 2.26
C CYS A 328 -28.72 -4.33 1.42
N LEU A 329 -29.91 -3.86 1.02
CA LEU A 329 -30.86 -4.64 0.22
C LEU A 329 -30.29 -5.00 -1.16
N ASN A 330 -29.65 -4.05 -1.83
CA ASN A 330 -28.98 -4.32 -3.11
C ASN A 330 -27.83 -5.31 -2.98
N HIS A 331 -27.02 -5.20 -1.93
CA HIS A 331 -25.95 -6.16 -1.67
C HIS A 331 -26.51 -7.56 -1.44
N LEU A 332 -27.56 -7.70 -0.61
CA LEU A 332 -28.22 -8.97 -0.38
C LEU A 332 -28.81 -9.55 -1.68
N ALA A 333 -29.46 -8.71 -2.50
CA ALA A 333 -30.01 -9.16 -3.78
C ALA A 333 -28.92 -9.63 -4.76
N ALA A 334 -27.84 -8.85 -4.89
CA ALA A 334 -26.71 -9.21 -5.75
C ALA A 334 -25.99 -10.48 -5.27
N SER A 335 -26.00 -10.76 -3.96
CA SER A 335 -25.48 -12.00 -3.37
C SER A 335 -26.42 -13.20 -3.50
N GLY A 336 -27.60 -13.02 -4.12
CA GLY A 336 -28.60 -14.08 -4.30
C GLY A 336 -29.45 -14.38 -3.07
N PHE A 337 -29.36 -13.56 -2.01
CA PHE A 337 -30.13 -13.75 -0.79
C PHE A 337 -31.62 -13.38 -0.97
N CYS A 338 -31.90 -12.38 -1.81
CA CYS A 338 -33.26 -11.96 -2.16
C CYS A 338 -33.34 -11.59 -3.64
N LYS A 339 -34.55 -11.52 -4.19
CA LYS A 339 -34.81 -10.99 -5.53
C LYS A 339 -35.10 -9.49 -5.44
N ARG A 340 -34.48 -8.70 -6.32
CA ARG A 340 -34.82 -7.29 -6.54
C ARG A 340 -35.80 -7.19 -7.70
N GLU A 341 -36.87 -6.43 -7.53
CA GLU A 341 -37.77 -6.01 -8.59
C GLU A 341 -37.59 -4.50 -8.81
N THR A 342 -37.22 -4.12 -10.03
CA THR A 342 -36.84 -2.74 -10.36
C THR A 342 -38.08 -1.86 -10.45
N GLY A 343 -38.11 -0.80 -9.66
CA GLY A 343 -39.15 0.23 -9.72
C GLY A 343 -38.84 1.31 -10.76
N GLU A 344 -39.73 2.29 -10.89
CA GLU A 344 -39.50 3.48 -11.73
C GLU A 344 -38.31 4.32 -11.24
N THR A 345 -38.01 4.25 -9.94
CA THR A 345 -36.88 4.90 -9.28
C THR A 345 -36.23 3.96 -8.27
N PRO A 346 -34.97 4.20 -7.84
CA PRO A 346 -34.33 3.41 -6.78
C PRO A 346 -35.17 3.29 -5.50
N ALA A 347 -35.92 4.33 -5.14
CA ALA A 347 -36.79 4.31 -3.95
C ALA A 347 -38.00 3.37 -4.11
N GLY A 348 -38.41 3.10 -5.36
CA GLY A 348 -39.48 2.17 -5.71
C GLY A 348 -39.01 0.73 -5.97
N ASP A 349 -37.70 0.44 -5.89
CA ASP A 349 -37.21 -0.93 -5.93
C ASP A 349 -37.79 -1.72 -4.75
N THR A 350 -38.24 -2.95 -5.04
CA THR A 350 -38.72 -3.87 -3.99
C THR A 350 -37.82 -5.10 -3.89
N PHE A 351 -37.69 -5.64 -2.67
CA PHE A 351 -36.79 -6.75 -2.36
C PHE A 351 -37.57 -7.86 -1.66
N ILE A 352 -37.48 -9.07 -2.20
CA ILE A 352 -38.31 -10.23 -1.85
C ILE A 352 -37.41 -11.44 -1.59
N CYS A 353 -37.46 -12.05 -0.40
CA CYS A 353 -36.79 -13.33 -0.11
C CYS A 353 -37.69 -14.51 -0.46
#